data_AF-A0A3M6JVV6-F1
#
_entry.id   AF-A0A3M6JVV6-F1
#
_cell.length_a   1.000
_cell.length_b   1.000
_cell.length_c   1.000
_cell.angle_alpha   90.00
_cell.angle_beta   90.00
_cell.angle_gamma   90.00
#
_symmetry.space_group_name_H-M   'P 1'
#
loop_
_entity.id
_entity.type
_entity.pdbx_description
1 polymer ?
#
loop_
_entity_poly.entity_id
_entity_poly.type
_entity_poly.pdbx_seq_one_letter_code
_entity_poly.pdbx_strand_id
1 'polypeptide(L)'
;KLRPVTTIGPVPSHVFMVSADMSDSTKNALVDSLIKLNYDEHNSILTDLYGAEALVPTTTTMHIGEFGEFINALTGLDQKILDKYDKSK
;
A
#
# COMPACT_ATOMS: atom_id res chain seq x y z
N LYS A 1 14.17 20.50 -15.89
CA LYS A 1 14.32 19.12 -15.36
C LYS A 1 13.80 19.14 -13.94
N LEU A 2 12.67 18.46 -13.65
CA LEU A 2 12.11 18.43 -12.29
C LEU A 2 13.06 17.65 -11.38
N ARG A 3 13.40 18.20 -10.21
CA ARG A 3 14.17 17.50 -9.18
C ARG A 3 13.20 17.02 -8.11
N PRO A 4 13.21 15.73 -7.74
CA PRO A 4 12.49 15.26 -6.56
C PRO A 4 13.02 16.01 -5.34
N VAL A 5 12.13 16.66 -4.59
CA VAL A 5 12.50 17.41 -3.39
C VAL A 5 12.51 16.49 -2.16
N THR A 6 11.65 15.47 -2.15
CA THR A 6 11.55 14.46 -1.10
C THR A 6 11.04 13.16 -1.70
N THR A 7 11.71 12.04 -1.40
CA THR A 7 11.17 10.68 -1.65
C THR A 7 10.52 10.22 -0.37
N ILE A 8 9.19 10.05 -0.41
CA ILE A 8 8.46 9.35 0.65
C ILE A 8 8.71 7.86 0.43
N GLY A 9 8.96 7.10 1.51
CA GLY A 9 9.45 5.71 1.49
C GLY A 9 8.67 4.74 0.61
N PRO A 10 9.11 3.48 0.49
CA PRO A 10 8.45 2.50 -0.36
C PRO A 10 6.99 2.32 0.09
N VAL A 11 6.07 2.82 -0.71
CA VAL A 11 4.63 2.59 -0.52
C VAL A 11 4.34 1.19 -1.07
N PRO A 12 3.79 0.27 -0.26
CA PRO A 12 3.36 -1.02 -0.78
C PRO A 12 2.40 -0.81 -1.96
N SER A 13 2.62 -1.46 -3.10
CA SER A 13 1.86 -1.17 -4.31
C SER A 13 0.48 -1.84 -4.35
N HIS A 14 0.34 -3.02 -3.75
CA HIS A 14 -0.89 -3.81 -3.73
C HIS A 14 -1.13 -4.47 -2.37
N VAL A 15 -2.40 -4.66 -1.99
CA VAL A 15 -2.81 -5.34 -0.75
C VAL A 15 -3.50 -6.67 -1.03
N PHE A 16 -3.29 -7.62 -0.12
CA PHE A 16 -4.12 -8.82 -0.02
C PHE A 16 -5.22 -8.56 1.00
N MET A 17 -6.47 -8.55 0.54
CA MET A 17 -7.64 -8.46 1.40
C MET A 17 -8.20 -9.86 1.65
N VAL A 18 -8.49 -10.17 2.90
CA VAL A 18 -9.20 -11.39 3.30
C VAL A 18 -10.61 -11.05 3.76
N SER A 19 -11.53 -12.02 3.66
CA SER A 19 -12.88 -11.87 4.19
C SER A 19 -12.85 -11.57 5.68
N ALA A 20 -13.77 -10.72 6.15
CA ALA A 20 -13.97 -10.45 7.57
C ALA A 20 -14.43 -11.69 8.35
N ASP A 21 -15.09 -12.64 7.67
CA ASP A 21 -15.60 -13.88 8.27
C ASP A 21 -14.57 -15.02 8.27
N MET A 22 -13.35 -14.77 7.76
CA MET A 22 -12.28 -15.75 7.76
C MET A 22 -11.80 -16.02 9.19
N SER A 23 -11.66 -17.30 9.58
CA SER A 23 -11.14 -17.64 10.89
C SER A 23 -9.69 -17.15 11.05
N ASP A 24 -9.32 -16.77 12.28
CA ASP A 24 -7.96 -16.34 12.60
C ASP A 24 -6.91 -17.40 12.24
N SER A 25 -7.23 -18.68 12.43
CA SER A 25 -6.36 -19.79 12.04
C SER A 25 -6.09 -19.83 10.53
N THR A 26 -7.12 -19.62 9.72
CA THR A 26 -7.00 -19.61 8.25
C THR A 26 -6.24 -18.37 7.79
N LYS A 27 -6.53 -17.22 8.40
CA LYS A 27 -5.83 -15.97 8.14
C LYS A 27 -4.33 -16.09 8.44
N ASN A 28 -3.97 -16.66 9.59
CA ASN A 28 -2.57 -16.87 9.97
C ASN A 28 -1.88 -17.84 9.01
N ALA A 29 -2.52 -18.95 8.67
CA ALA A 29 -1.98 -19.91 7.71
C ALA A 29 -1.77 -19.29 6.30
N LEU A 30 -2.68 -18.40 5.88
CA LEU A 30 -2.53 -17.66 4.62
C LEU A 30 -1.34 -16.70 4.69
N VAL A 31 -1.21 -15.91 5.76
CA VAL A 31 -0.09 -14.97 5.94
C VAL A 31 1.24 -15.72 5.95
N ASP A 32 1.34 -16.82 6.72
CA ASP A 32 2.53 -17.65 6.80
C ASP A 32 2.92 -18.23 5.42
N SER A 33 1.91 -18.60 4.62
CA SER A 33 2.14 -19.12 3.27
C SER A 33 2.60 -18.01 2.31
N LEU A 34 2.01 -16.83 2.40
CA LEU A 34 2.39 -15.69 1.57
C LEU A 34 3.82 -15.21 1.88
N ILE A 35 4.23 -15.17 3.15
CA ILE A 35 5.60 -14.76 3.52
C ILE A 35 6.66 -15.67 2.90
N LYS A 36 6.37 -16.97 2.71
CA LYS A 36 7.30 -17.90 2.05
C LYS A 36 7.58 -17.55 0.60
N LEU A 37 6.68 -16.81 -0.07
CA LEU A 37 6.91 -16.36 -1.44
C LEU A 37 8.09 -15.37 -1.55
N ASN A 38 8.53 -14.79 -0.44
CA ASN A 38 9.71 -13.93 -0.42
C ASN A 38 11.02 -14.72 -0.56
N TYR A 39 11.02 -16.03 -0.33
CA TYR A 39 12.22 -16.84 -0.47
C TYR A 39 12.57 -17.06 -1.95
N ASP A 40 13.86 -17.08 -2.27
CA ASP A 40 14.38 -17.18 -3.64
C ASP A 40 13.78 -18.36 -4.42
N GLU A 41 13.48 -19.48 -3.74
CA GLU A 41 12.85 -20.66 -4.32
C GLU A 41 11.42 -20.45 -4.83
N HIS A 42 10.75 -19.39 -4.40
CA HIS A 42 9.34 -19.10 -4.70
C HIS A 42 9.10 -17.69 -5.26
N ASN A 43 10.12 -16.83 -5.22
CA ASN A 43 10.01 -15.41 -5.57
C ASN A 43 9.56 -15.15 -7.02
N SER A 44 9.81 -16.10 -7.92
CA SER A 44 9.30 -16.04 -9.30
C SER A 44 7.78 -15.86 -9.35
N ILE A 45 7.03 -16.41 -8.40
CA ILE A 45 5.57 -16.25 -8.31
C ILE A 45 5.19 -14.78 -8.08
N LEU A 46 5.94 -14.06 -7.22
CA LEU A 46 5.69 -12.64 -6.93
C LEU A 46 6.04 -11.76 -8.14
N THR A 47 7.15 -12.08 -8.80
CA THR A 47 7.58 -11.35 -9.99
C THR A 47 6.61 -11.56 -11.15
N ASP A 48 6.20 -12.80 -11.41
CA ASP A 48 5.38 -13.17 -12.57
C ASP A 48 3.92 -12.71 -12.43
N LEU A 49 3.33 -12.82 -11.23
CA LEU A 49 1.92 -12.46 -11.00
C LEU A 49 1.73 -11.00 -10.60
N TYR A 50 2.64 -10.44 -9.82
CA TYR A 50 2.46 -9.15 -9.18
C TYR A 50 3.50 -8.10 -9.58
N GLY A 51 4.53 -8.48 -10.36
CA GLY A 51 5.66 -7.59 -10.66
C GLY A 51 6.36 -7.09 -9.40
N ALA A 52 6.30 -7.87 -8.31
CA ALA A 52 6.73 -7.48 -6.98
C ALA A 52 7.96 -8.29 -6.54
N GLU A 53 8.92 -7.61 -5.91
CA GLU A 53 10.15 -8.23 -5.42
C GLU A 53 9.94 -8.94 -4.07
N ALA A 54 8.99 -8.48 -3.25
CA ALA A 54 8.68 -9.06 -1.95
C ALA A 54 7.30 -8.63 -1.44
N LEU A 55 6.76 -9.43 -0.52
CA LEU A 55 5.64 -9.10 0.35
C LEU A 55 6.17 -8.60 1.70
N VAL A 56 5.66 -7.46 2.15
CA VAL A 56 6.03 -6.88 3.44
C VAL A 56 4.85 -7.00 4.39
N PRO A 57 5.02 -7.59 5.59
CA PRO A 57 3.99 -7.57 6.62
C PRO A 57 3.60 -6.13 6.92
N THR A 58 2.31 -5.81 6.77
CA THR A 58 1.80 -4.46 7.00
C THR A 58 0.44 -4.51 7.71
N THR A 59 0.04 -3.39 8.29
CA THR A 59 -1.30 -3.20 8.88
C THR A 59 -2.05 -2.16 8.08
N THR A 60 -3.38 -2.12 8.19
CA THR A 60 -4.18 -1.06 7.54
C THR A 60 -3.68 0.35 7.92
N THR A 61 -3.26 0.53 9.17
CA THR A 61 -2.68 1.79 9.66
C THR A 61 -1.35 2.11 9.00
N MET A 62 -0.41 1.15 8.90
CA MET A 62 0.86 1.38 8.22
C MET A 62 0.69 1.59 6.71
N HIS A 63 -0.30 0.95 6.09
CA HIS A 63 -0.47 1.01 4.64
C HIS A 63 -1.29 2.23 4.16
N ILE A 64 -2.48 2.45 4.73
CA ILE A 64 -3.40 3.53 4.31
C ILE A 64 -3.38 4.69 5.31
N GLY A 65 -3.11 4.43 6.60
CA GLY A 65 -3.05 5.48 7.62
C GLY A 65 -1.95 6.51 7.33
N GLU A 66 -0.75 6.06 6.96
CA GLU A 66 0.33 6.96 6.53
C GLU A 66 -0.01 7.73 5.25
N PHE A 67 -0.86 7.17 4.38
CA PHE A 67 -1.32 7.86 3.17
C PHE A 67 -2.11 9.12 3.51
N GLY A 68 -2.95 9.10 4.55
CA GLY A 68 -3.67 10.28 5.04
C GLY A 68 -2.74 11.38 5.55
N GLU A 69 -1.70 10.99 6.30
CA GLU A 69 -0.64 11.90 6.75
C GLU A 69 0.14 12.51 5.56
N PHE A 70 0.45 11.70 4.54
CA PHE A 70 1.12 12.19 3.33
C PHE A 70 0.27 13.18 2.53
N ILE A 71 -1.05 12.97 2.43
CA ILE A 71 -1.95 13.95 1.82
C ILE A 71 -1.94 15.27 2.60
N ASN A 72 -2.00 15.22 3.93
CA ASN A 72 -1.91 16.42 4.76
C ASN A 72 -0.55 17.14 4.64
N ALA A 73 0.53 16.39 4.41
CA ALA A 73 1.87 16.93 4.21
C ALA A 73 2.09 17.58 2.82
N LEU A 74 1.22 17.28 1.85
CA LEU A 74 1.26 17.89 0.51
C LEU A 74 0.60 19.27 0.56
N THR A 75 1.39 20.27 0.92
CA THR A 75 0.99 21.69 0.94
C THR A 75 0.29 22.09 -0.37
N GLY A 76 -0.98 22.50 -0.28
CA GLY A 76 -1.78 23.00 -1.40
C GLY A 76 -2.67 21.97 -2.11
N LEU A 77 -2.70 20.72 -1.66
CA LEU A 77 -3.65 19.71 -2.17
C LEU A 77 -5.08 20.02 -1.70
N ASP A 78 -5.21 20.48 -0.47
CA ASP A 78 -6.43 20.98 0.17
C ASP A 78 -7.05 22.11 -0.66
N GLN A 79 -6.25 23.09 -1.08
CA GLN A 79 -6.73 24.20 -1.93
C GLN A 79 -7.22 23.72 -3.30
N LYS A 80 -6.50 22.78 -3.94
CA LYS A 80 -6.93 22.21 -5.23
C LYS A 80 -8.22 21.39 -5.14
N ILE A 81 -8.44 20.68 -4.03
CA ILE A 81 -9.69 19.95 -3.79
C ILE A 81 -10.83 20.94 -3.56
N LEU A 82 -10.62 21.97 -2.72
CA LEU A 82 -11.61 23.01 -2.44
C LEU A 82 -11.99 23.79 -3.71
N ASP A 83 -11.02 24.21 -4.53
CA ASP A 83 -11.26 24.91 -5.80
C ASP A 83 -12.03 24.04 -6.82
N LYS A 84 -11.90 22.72 -6.75
CA LYS A 84 -12.62 21.77 -7.64
C LYS A 84 -14.06 21.50 -7.18
N TYR A 85 -14.35 21.70 -5.90
CA TYR A 85 -15.67 21.49 -5.29
C TYR A 85 -16.42 22.79 -4.99
N ASP A 86 -15.87 23.94 -5.34
CA ASP A 86 -16.58 25.21 -5.30
C ASP A 86 -17.75 25.20 -6.29
N LYS A 87 -18.96 24.91 -5.77
CA LYS A 87 -20.23 24.87 -6.51
C LYS A 87 -20.83 26.26 -6.74
N SER A 88 -20.09 27.34 -6.47
CA SER A 88 -20.56 28.71 -6.67
C SER A 88 -20.34 29.27 -8.09
N LYS A 89 -19.86 28.43 -9.02
CA LYS A 89 -19.84 28.70 -10.48
C LYS A 89 -20.74 27.75 -11.25
#